data_AF-A0A932L257-F1
#
_entry.id   AF-A0A932L257-F1
#
_cell.length_a   1.000
_cell.length_b   1.000
_cell.length_c   1.000
_cell.angle_alpha   90.00
_cell.angle_beta   90.00
_cell.angle_gamma   90.00
#
_symmetry.space_group_name_H-M   'P 1'
#
loop_
_entity.id
_entity.type
_entity.pdbx_description
1 polymer ?
#
loop_
_entity_poly.entity_id
_entity_poly.type
_entity_poly.pdbx_seq_one_letter_code
_entity_poly.pdbx_strand_id
1 'polypeptide(L)'
;WALWLGRPLLGQWTWDVLRLVDYLVGEPVRPGSEGVLWAGRKDVQRERLGVYAIGAAGVVALCAAALDERIRWAACGGLPASYVADKPYSNASVPMGIAAPGILSVGDVPHLAALVAPRPLSIHGALRPDGARLDEHEISEGFAFTRRMYELLGAGEQFAASSGANG
;
A
#
# COMPACT_ATOMS: atom_id res chain seq x y z
N TRP A 1 21.22 9.01 -8.18
CA TRP A 1 20.12 8.07 -7.88
C TRP A 1 19.53 8.44 -6.53
N ALA A 2 18.20 8.60 -6.42
CA ALA A 2 17.55 9.25 -5.29
C ALA A 2 17.78 8.60 -3.91
N LEU A 3 18.23 7.34 -3.88
CA LEU A 3 18.70 6.65 -2.67
C LEU A 3 19.82 7.44 -1.95
N TRP A 4 20.76 8.02 -2.71
CA TRP A 4 21.87 8.81 -2.18
C TRP A 4 21.46 10.21 -1.68
N LEU A 5 20.25 10.64 -2.02
CA LEU A 5 19.67 11.90 -1.57
C LEU A 5 18.71 11.71 -0.39
N GLY A 6 18.66 10.50 0.19
CA GLY A 6 17.76 10.18 1.30
C GLY A 6 16.27 10.14 0.92
N ARG A 7 15.95 10.08 -0.38
CA ARG A 7 14.56 10.06 -0.88
C ARG A 7 14.29 8.73 -1.59
N PRO A 8 13.88 7.68 -0.86
CA PRO A 8 13.58 6.40 -1.48
C PRO A 8 12.48 6.55 -2.54
N LEU A 9 12.55 5.75 -3.62
CA LEU A 9 11.58 5.80 -4.72
C LEU A 9 10.16 5.50 -4.23
N LEU A 10 10.00 4.65 -3.20
CA LEU A 10 8.74 4.43 -2.50
C LEU A 10 8.08 5.75 -2.08
N GLY A 11 8.86 6.65 -1.46
CA GLY A 11 8.36 7.94 -0.99
C GLY A 11 7.97 8.87 -2.13
N GLN A 12 8.71 8.84 -3.25
CA GLN A 12 8.40 9.64 -4.43
C GLN A 12 7.14 9.15 -5.14
N TRP A 13 7.01 7.85 -5.39
CA TRP A 13 5.80 7.29 -5.99
C TRP A 13 4.58 7.47 -5.11
N THR A 14 4.75 7.34 -3.79
CA THR A 14 3.68 7.65 -2.83
C THR A 14 3.29 9.12 -2.96
N TRP A 15 4.26 10.05 -3.00
CA TRP A 15 3.99 11.47 -3.19
C TRP A 15 3.27 11.77 -4.51
N ASP A 16 3.62 11.10 -5.60
CA ASP A 16 2.97 11.27 -6.90
C ASP A 16 1.50 10.85 -6.86
N VAL A 17 1.19 9.69 -6.25
CA VAL A 17 -0.21 9.25 -6.03
C VAL A 17 -0.96 10.27 -5.19
N LEU A 18 -0.34 10.77 -4.14
CA LEU A 18 -0.92 11.74 -3.22
C LEU A 18 -1.19 13.10 -3.89
N ARG A 19 -0.34 13.54 -4.83
CA ARG A 19 -0.57 14.71 -5.68
C ARG A 19 -1.71 14.49 -6.67
N LEU A 20 -1.85 13.28 -7.21
CA LEU A 20 -2.99 12.94 -8.06
C LEU A 20 -4.30 13.03 -7.27
N VAL A 21 -4.33 12.56 -6.02
CA VAL A 21 -5.49 12.73 -5.13
C VAL A 21 -5.79 14.22 -4.90
N ASP A 22 -4.77 15.04 -4.64
CA ASP A 22 -4.95 16.50 -4.48
C ASP A 22 -5.60 17.13 -5.72
N TYR A 23 -5.16 16.74 -6.91
CA TYR A 23 -5.73 17.20 -8.19
C TYR A 23 -7.19 16.75 -8.38
N LEU A 24 -7.48 15.47 -8.13
CA LEU A 24 -8.83 14.91 -8.31
C LEU A 24 -9.82 15.55 -7.34
N VAL A 25 -9.43 15.72 -6.07
CA VAL A 25 -10.31 16.23 -5.02
C VAL A 25 -10.40 17.75 -5.04
N GLY A 26 -9.32 18.47 -5.35
CA GLY A 26 -9.32 19.94 -5.36
C GLY A 26 -8.90 20.59 -4.04
N GLU A 27 -8.23 19.85 -3.15
CA GLU A 27 -7.85 20.33 -1.82
C GLU A 27 -6.34 20.14 -1.60
N PRO A 28 -5.55 21.23 -1.60
CA PRO A 28 -4.14 21.16 -1.21
C PRO A 28 -4.04 21.06 0.33
N VAL A 29 -3.70 19.87 0.84
CA VAL A 29 -3.60 19.62 2.29
C VAL A 29 -2.14 19.51 2.76
N ARG A 30 -1.16 19.48 1.85
CA ARG A 30 0.24 19.14 2.20
C ARG A 30 1.18 20.34 2.11
N PRO A 31 2.27 20.34 2.90
CA PRO A 31 3.34 21.34 2.78
C PRO A 31 3.88 21.41 1.35
N GLY A 32 4.06 22.62 0.83
CA GLY A 32 4.53 22.85 -0.55
C GLY A 32 3.48 22.74 -1.65
N SER A 33 2.19 22.56 -1.31
CA SER A 33 1.06 22.81 -2.22
C SER A 33 0.37 24.16 -1.99
N GLU A 34 0.94 25.00 -1.14
CA GLU A 34 0.48 26.37 -0.88
C GLU A 34 0.43 27.17 -2.20
N GLY A 35 -0.70 27.81 -2.48
CA GLY A 35 -0.90 28.58 -3.72
C GLY A 35 -1.30 27.77 -4.96
N VAL A 36 -1.32 26.44 -4.90
CA VAL A 36 -1.82 25.59 -5.99
C VAL A 36 -3.29 25.27 -5.76
N LEU A 37 -4.18 26.09 -6.34
CA LEU A 37 -5.63 25.88 -6.29
C LEU A 37 -6.06 24.92 -7.40
N TRP A 38 -6.21 23.65 -7.07
CA TRP A 38 -6.91 22.71 -7.93
C TRP A 38 -8.41 22.92 -7.76
N ALA A 39 -9.14 23.20 -8.85
CA ALA A 39 -10.60 23.34 -8.78
C ALA A 39 -11.34 22.02 -8.43
N GLY A 40 -10.58 20.91 -8.33
CA GLY A 40 -11.12 19.56 -8.24
C GLY A 40 -11.80 19.14 -9.54
N ARG A 41 -11.89 17.83 -9.74
CA ARG A 41 -12.60 17.27 -10.88
C ARG A 41 -14.08 17.09 -10.51
N LYS A 42 -14.97 17.87 -11.14
CA LYS A 42 -16.42 17.81 -10.87
C LYS A 42 -17.05 16.47 -11.24
N ASP A 43 -16.40 15.73 -12.12
CA ASP A 43 -16.79 14.40 -12.59
C ASP A 43 -16.30 13.26 -11.68
N VAL A 44 -15.53 13.56 -10.62
CA VAL A 44 -15.03 12.56 -9.67
C VAL A 44 -15.94 12.47 -8.46
N GLN A 45 -16.44 11.26 -8.18
CA GLN A 45 -17.18 10.94 -6.97
C GLN A 45 -16.18 10.68 -5.83
N ARG A 46 -15.94 11.69 -4.99
CA ARG A 46 -14.94 11.65 -3.91
C ARG A 46 -15.19 10.52 -2.91
N GLU A 47 -16.45 10.15 -2.70
CA GLU A 47 -16.89 9.10 -1.78
C GLU A 47 -16.55 7.69 -2.29
N ARG A 48 -16.18 7.56 -3.58
CA ARG A 48 -15.81 6.28 -4.21
C ARG A 48 -14.35 6.21 -4.65
N LEU A 49 -13.58 7.26 -4.38
CA LEU A 49 -12.17 7.32 -4.76
C LEU A 49 -11.40 6.22 -4.02
N GLY A 50 -10.68 5.38 -4.76
CA GLY A 50 -9.82 4.36 -4.17
C GLY A 50 -8.59 4.11 -5.03
N VAL A 51 -7.73 3.21 -4.56
CA VAL A 51 -6.47 2.88 -5.23
C VAL A 51 -6.39 1.40 -5.53
N TYR A 52 -6.05 1.07 -6.76
CA TYR A 52 -5.75 -0.29 -7.18
C TYR A 52 -4.31 -0.38 -7.67
N ALA A 53 -3.57 -1.38 -7.23
CA ALA A 53 -2.17 -1.57 -7.62
C ALA A 53 -1.80 -3.04 -7.84
N ILE A 54 -0.79 -3.25 -8.67
CA ILE A 54 -0.27 -4.57 -9.01
C ILE A 54 1.23 -4.64 -8.71
N GLY A 55 1.68 -5.77 -8.17
CA GLY A 55 3.09 -6.02 -7.90
C GLY A 55 3.64 -5.14 -6.79
N ALA A 56 4.87 -4.68 -6.97
CA ALA A 56 5.55 -3.78 -6.05
C ALA A 56 4.80 -2.45 -5.82
N ALA A 57 4.00 -1.98 -6.78
CA ALA A 57 3.17 -0.78 -6.59
C ALA A 57 2.10 -0.97 -5.50
N GLY A 58 1.78 -2.21 -5.10
CA GLY A 58 0.93 -2.49 -3.96
C GLY A 58 1.42 -1.81 -2.68
N VAL A 59 2.73 -1.81 -2.43
CA VAL A 59 3.29 -1.16 -1.23
C VAL A 59 3.15 0.36 -1.31
N VAL A 60 3.26 0.95 -2.51
CA VAL A 60 2.98 2.38 -2.74
C VAL A 60 1.51 2.69 -2.45
N ALA A 61 0.59 1.85 -2.92
CA ALA A 61 -0.84 2.01 -2.68
C ALA A 61 -1.20 1.90 -1.20
N LEU A 62 -0.60 0.98 -0.46
CA LEU A 62 -0.76 0.87 0.99
C LEU A 62 -0.27 2.14 1.70
N CYS A 63 0.93 2.63 1.37
CA CYS A 63 1.45 3.88 1.93
C CYS A 63 0.56 5.08 1.61
N ALA A 64 0.09 5.20 0.37
CA ALA A 64 -0.78 6.29 -0.04
C ALA A 64 -2.13 6.23 0.69
N ALA A 65 -2.75 5.06 0.76
CA ALA A 65 -4.00 4.86 1.49
C ALA A 65 -3.83 5.16 2.99
N ALA A 66 -2.73 4.71 3.61
CA ALA A 66 -2.41 5.00 5.01
C ALA A 66 -2.25 6.51 5.28
N LEU A 67 -1.64 7.26 4.36
CA LEU A 67 -1.33 8.68 4.51
C LEU A 67 -2.48 9.63 4.12
N ASP A 68 -3.52 9.14 3.44
CA ASP A 68 -4.62 9.96 2.96
C ASP A 68 -5.98 9.25 3.06
N GLU A 69 -6.80 9.72 3.99
CA GLU A 69 -8.12 9.17 4.27
C GLU A 69 -9.14 9.42 3.14
N ARG A 70 -8.84 10.32 2.18
CA ARG A 70 -9.69 10.55 1.00
C ARG A 70 -9.69 9.35 0.06
N ILE A 71 -8.67 8.50 0.13
CA ILE A 71 -8.67 7.18 -0.51
C ILE A 71 -9.59 6.27 0.32
N ARG A 72 -10.78 5.97 -0.18
CA ARG A 72 -11.84 5.27 0.56
C ARG A 72 -11.69 3.76 0.59
N TRP A 73 -10.92 3.19 -0.33
CA TRP A 73 -10.60 1.76 -0.37
C TRP A 73 -9.27 1.54 -1.10
N ALA A 74 -8.62 0.41 -0.80
CA ALA A 74 -7.42 -0.04 -1.50
C ALA A 74 -7.56 -1.51 -1.92
N ALA A 75 -7.04 -1.84 -3.09
CA ALA A 75 -6.98 -3.22 -3.57
C ALA A 75 -5.61 -3.47 -4.23
N CYS A 76 -4.97 -4.58 -3.86
CA CYS A 76 -3.62 -4.88 -4.30
C CYS A 76 -3.50 -6.32 -4.79
N GLY A 77 -2.95 -6.51 -6.00
CA GLY A 77 -2.67 -7.83 -6.57
C GLY A 77 -1.16 -8.08 -6.68
N GLY A 78 -0.66 -9.23 -6.24
CA GLY A 78 0.75 -9.60 -6.49
C GLY A 78 1.79 -8.82 -5.68
N LEU A 79 1.41 -8.17 -4.58
CA LEU A 79 2.35 -7.39 -3.78
C LEU A 79 3.29 -8.30 -2.96
N PRO A 80 4.54 -7.88 -2.67
CA PRO A 80 5.40 -8.64 -1.75
C PRO A 80 4.80 -8.61 -0.34
N ALA A 81 4.61 -9.77 0.28
CA ALA A 81 3.98 -9.89 1.59
C ALA A 81 4.87 -9.43 2.76
N SER A 82 6.19 -9.33 2.55
CA SER A 82 7.16 -8.89 3.53
C SER A 82 8.41 -8.33 2.84
N TYR A 83 9.10 -7.42 3.53
CA TYR A 83 10.46 -6.98 3.19
C TYR A 83 11.54 -7.97 3.62
N VAL A 84 11.23 -8.91 4.52
CA VAL A 84 12.18 -9.86 5.10
C VAL A 84 12.26 -11.12 4.25
N ALA A 85 13.41 -11.37 3.65
CA ALA A 85 13.67 -12.60 2.90
C ALA A 85 14.29 -13.68 3.78
N ASP A 86 13.82 -14.92 3.66
CA ASP A 86 14.36 -16.08 4.39
C ASP A 86 15.80 -16.41 4.02
N LYS A 87 16.20 -16.09 2.79
CA LYS A 87 17.56 -16.31 2.28
C LYS A 87 18.22 -14.98 1.92
N PRO A 88 19.53 -14.83 2.19
CA PRO A 88 20.29 -13.70 1.66
C PRO A 88 20.13 -13.63 0.14
N TYR A 89 19.88 -12.42 -0.38
CA TYR A 89 19.70 -12.14 -1.82
C TYR A 89 18.47 -12.76 -2.50
N SER A 90 17.49 -13.29 -1.76
CA SER A 90 16.21 -13.76 -2.32
C SER A 90 15.09 -12.72 -2.17
N ASN A 91 15.29 -11.54 -2.76
CA ASN A 91 14.35 -10.41 -2.70
C ASN A 91 13.82 -9.99 -4.08
N ALA A 92 13.60 -10.97 -4.97
CA ALA A 92 13.16 -10.75 -6.34
C ALA A 92 11.81 -10.01 -6.45
N SER A 93 10.89 -10.20 -5.49
CA SER A 93 9.60 -9.49 -5.45
C SER A 93 9.67 -8.12 -4.77
N VAL A 94 10.82 -7.77 -4.18
CA VAL A 94 11.07 -6.48 -3.52
C VAL A 94 12.08 -5.69 -4.34
N PRO A 95 11.66 -5.07 -5.46
CA PRO A 95 12.57 -4.29 -6.28
C PRO A 95 13.11 -3.10 -5.48
N MET A 96 14.30 -2.65 -5.84
CA MET A 96 14.99 -1.52 -5.18
C MET A 96 14.14 -0.24 -5.15
N GLY A 97 13.16 -0.10 -6.06
CA GLY A 97 12.21 1.01 -6.08
C GLY A 97 11.30 1.10 -4.85
N ILE A 98 10.98 -0.01 -4.20
CA ILE A 98 10.13 -0.02 -3.00
C ILE A 98 10.92 -0.24 -1.70
N ALA A 99 12.23 -0.42 -1.81
CA ALA A 99 13.11 -0.53 -0.66
C ALA A 99 13.22 0.84 0.03
N ALA A 100 12.85 0.88 1.31
CA ALA A 100 12.99 2.05 2.16
C ALA A 100 13.99 1.73 3.28
N PRO A 101 15.16 2.42 3.33
CA PRO A 101 16.13 2.21 4.39
C PRO A 101 15.51 2.38 5.77
N GLY A 102 15.74 1.42 6.67
CA GLY A 102 15.24 1.46 8.04
C GLY A 102 13.76 1.12 8.21
N ILE A 103 13.02 0.76 7.16
CA ILE A 103 11.57 0.47 7.27
C ILE A 103 11.28 -0.63 8.29
N LEU A 104 12.11 -1.67 8.36
CA LEU A 104 11.96 -2.77 9.31
C LEU A 104 12.15 -2.39 10.78
N SER A 105 12.66 -1.18 11.07
CA SER A 105 12.69 -0.65 12.45
C SER A 105 11.34 -0.11 12.91
N VAL A 106 10.43 0.18 11.98
CA VAL A 106 9.09 0.73 12.26
C VAL A 106 7.95 -0.19 11.85
N GLY A 107 8.19 -1.13 10.93
CA GLY A 107 7.20 -2.11 10.52
C GLY A 107 7.53 -2.84 9.22
N ASP A 108 6.57 -3.61 8.74
CA ASP A 108 6.66 -4.40 7.52
C ASP A 108 5.34 -4.25 6.74
N VAL A 109 5.23 -4.87 5.56
CA VAL A 109 4.05 -4.77 4.68
C VAL A 109 2.72 -5.06 5.40
N PRO A 110 2.57 -6.09 6.26
CA PRO A 110 1.32 -6.32 6.99
C PRO A 110 0.98 -5.17 7.97
N HIS A 111 1.99 -4.50 8.52
CA HIS A 111 1.82 -3.34 9.38
C HIS A 111 1.38 -2.11 8.58
N LEU A 112 1.94 -1.91 7.37
CA LEU A 112 1.49 -0.87 6.45
C LEU A 112 0.04 -1.12 6.00
N ALA A 113 -0.32 -2.37 5.72
CA ALA A 113 -1.68 -2.77 5.38
C ALA A 113 -2.66 -2.47 6.52
N ALA A 114 -2.25 -2.67 7.78
CA ALA A 114 -3.08 -2.38 8.93
C ALA A 114 -3.43 -0.89 9.09
N LEU A 115 -2.58 0.02 8.60
CA LEU A 115 -2.84 1.48 8.64
C LEU A 115 -3.98 1.92 7.71
N VAL A 116 -4.45 1.06 6.81
CA VAL A 116 -5.62 1.35 5.96
C VAL A 116 -6.92 1.22 6.77
N ALA A 117 -6.92 0.42 7.83
CA ALA A 117 -8.08 0.21 8.68
C ALA A 117 -8.65 1.54 9.20
N PRO A 118 -9.99 1.67 9.34
CA PRO A 118 -11.02 0.64 9.12
C PRO A 118 -11.55 0.55 7.68
N ARG A 119 -10.88 1.17 6.69
CA ARG A 119 -11.38 1.25 5.31
C ARG A 119 -11.20 -0.08 4.55
N PRO A 120 -12.06 -0.38 3.56
CA PRO A 120 -11.94 -1.60 2.75
C PRO A 120 -10.54 -1.78 2.16
N LEU A 121 -9.95 -2.96 2.40
CA LEU A 121 -8.67 -3.39 1.85
C LEU A 121 -8.77 -4.83 1.35
N SER A 122 -8.43 -5.05 0.07
CA SER A 122 -8.29 -6.39 -0.50
C SER A 122 -6.88 -6.67 -1.01
N ILE A 123 -6.34 -7.85 -0.68
CA ILE A 123 -5.03 -8.31 -1.11
C ILE A 123 -5.17 -9.66 -1.81
N HIS A 124 -4.66 -9.76 -3.03
CA HIS A 124 -4.80 -10.97 -3.84
C HIS A 124 -3.44 -11.44 -4.37
N GLY A 125 -3.14 -12.72 -4.22
CA GLY A 125 -1.94 -13.35 -4.76
C GLY A 125 -0.65 -12.71 -4.30
N ALA A 126 -0.55 -12.38 -3.00
CA ALA A 126 0.68 -11.84 -2.43
C ALA A 126 1.87 -12.77 -2.67
N LEU A 127 3.06 -12.18 -2.79
CA LEU A 127 4.28 -12.89 -3.13
C LEU A 127 5.21 -12.96 -1.92
N ARG A 128 5.85 -14.11 -1.74
CA ARG A 128 7.04 -14.21 -0.89
C ARG A 128 8.16 -13.32 -1.46
N PRO A 129 9.11 -12.83 -0.65
CA PRO A 129 10.28 -12.09 -1.10
C PRO A 129 11.05 -12.70 -2.28
N ASP A 130 11.09 -14.03 -2.39
CA ASP A 130 11.75 -14.75 -3.50
C ASP A 130 10.95 -14.74 -4.81
N GLY A 131 9.71 -14.23 -4.81
CA GLY A 131 8.81 -14.15 -5.95
C GLY A 131 7.78 -15.27 -6.06
N ALA A 132 7.83 -16.29 -5.19
CA ALA A 132 6.80 -17.33 -5.15
C ALA A 132 5.47 -16.75 -4.68
N ARG A 133 4.34 -17.23 -5.23
CA ARG A 133 3.02 -16.91 -4.70
C ARG A 133 2.83 -17.60 -3.36
N LEU A 134 2.28 -16.85 -2.40
CA LEU A 134 1.86 -17.41 -1.13
C LEU A 134 0.58 -18.24 -1.31
N ASP A 135 0.52 -19.37 -0.62
CA ASP A 135 -0.72 -20.14 -0.49
C ASP A 135 -1.68 -19.49 0.53
N GLU A 136 -2.87 -20.07 0.69
CA GLU A 136 -3.91 -19.51 1.57
C GLU A 136 -3.50 -19.52 3.05
N HIS A 137 -2.73 -20.51 3.47
CA HIS A 137 -2.25 -20.61 4.85
C HIS A 137 -1.19 -19.53 5.12
N GLU A 138 -0.21 -19.41 4.22
CA GLU A 138 0.84 -18.39 4.31
C GLU A 138 0.28 -16.96 4.26
N ILE A 139 -0.77 -16.71 3.48
CA ILE A 139 -1.45 -15.42 3.45
C ILE A 139 -2.17 -15.14 4.77
N SER A 140 -2.87 -16.14 5.31
CA SER A 140 -3.54 -16.02 6.59
C SER A 140 -2.55 -15.68 7.71
N GLU A 141 -1.41 -16.37 7.75
CA GLU A 141 -0.34 -16.11 8.72
C GLU A 141 0.33 -14.76 8.49
N GLY A 142 0.75 -14.47 7.25
CA GLY A 142 1.47 -13.25 6.88
C GLY A 142 0.67 -11.97 7.15
N PHE A 143 -0.66 -12.03 6.98
CA PHE A 143 -1.55 -10.89 7.24
C PHE A 143 -2.37 -11.02 8.54
N ALA A 144 -1.99 -11.94 9.44
CA ALA A 144 -2.68 -12.13 10.73
C ALA A 144 -2.70 -10.84 11.57
N PHE A 145 -1.61 -10.07 11.54
CA PHE A 145 -1.54 -8.76 12.21
C PHE A 145 -2.57 -7.78 11.64
N THR A 146 -2.63 -7.65 10.31
CA THR A 146 -3.58 -6.78 9.61
C THR A 146 -5.01 -7.16 9.97
N ARG A 147 -5.35 -8.45 9.89
CA ARG A 147 -6.68 -8.95 10.24
C ARG A 147 -7.06 -8.60 11.68
N ARG A 148 -6.15 -8.83 12.64
CA ARG A 148 -6.37 -8.49 14.05
C ARG A 148 -6.64 -7.00 14.26
N MET A 149 -5.92 -6.12 13.55
CA MET A 149 -6.14 -4.67 13.66
C MET A 149 -7.52 -4.26 13.13
N TYR A 150 -7.99 -4.86 12.03
CA TYR A 150 -9.34 -4.64 11.53
C TYR A 150 -10.42 -5.15 12.49
N GLU A 151 -10.22 -6.33 13.10
CA GLU A 151 -11.12 -6.88 14.12
C GLU A 151 -11.21 -5.98 15.36
N LEU A 152 -10.08 -5.49 15.87
CA LEU A 152 -10.02 -4.59 17.01
C LEU A 152 -10.77 -3.27 16.77
N LEU A 153 -10.81 -2.81 15.51
CA LEU A 153 -11.54 -1.60 15.11
C LEU A 153 -13.00 -1.89 14.70
N GLY A 154 -13.49 -3.11 14.88
CA GLY A 154 -14.86 -3.50 14.53
C GLY A 154 -15.13 -3.55 13.02
N ALA A 155 -14.08 -3.65 12.21
CA ALA A 155 -14.12 -3.57 10.75
C ALA A 155 -13.62 -4.87 10.08
N GLY A 156 -13.68 -6.02 10.75
CA GLY A 156 -13.14 -7.30 10.23
C GLY A 156 -13.57 -7.65 8.80
N GLU A 157 -14.84 -7.39 8.45
CA GLU A 157 -15.42 -7.62 7.12
C GLU A 157 -14.82 -6.72 6.01
N GLN A 158 -14.10 -5.66 6.38
CA GLN A 158 -13.46 -4.73 5.45
C GLN A 158 -12.08 -5.22 4.99
N PHE A 159 -11.55 -6.29 5.57
CA PHE A 159 -10.25 -6.84 5.18
C PHE A 159 -10.37 -8.25 4.58
N ALA A 160 -9.90 -8.39 3.34
CA ALA A 160 -9.79 -9.68 2.66
C ALA A 160 -8.38 -9.88 2.11
N ALA A 161 -7.80 -11.05 2.35
CA ALA A 161 -6.56 -11.47 1.73
C ALA A 161 -6.73 -12.91 1.20
N SER A 162 -6.32 -13.18 -0.04
CA SER A 162 -6.42 -14.52 -0.65
C SER A 162 -5.30 -14.82 -1.64
N SER A 163 -5.01 -16.10 -1.88
CA SER A 163 -3.95 -16.57 -2.79
C SER A 163 -4.17 -16.21 -4.27
N GLY A 164 -5.39 -15.79 -4.61
CA GLY A 164 -5.80 -15.49 -5.98
C GLY A 164 -5.96 -16.79 -6.77
N ALA A 165 -7.20 -17.23 -6.99
CA ALA A 165 -7.46 -18.42 -7.79
C ALA A 165 -6.91 -18.23 -9.22
N ASN A 166 -6.20 -19.25 -9.72
CA ASN A 166 -6.00 -19.42 -11.15
C ASN A 166 -7.40 -19.49 -11.79
N GLY A 167 -7.71 -18.51 -12.64
CA GLY A 167 -8.80 -18.66 -13.60
C GLY A 167 -8.49 -19.78 -14.59
#